data_AF-A0AAX6GIB1-F1
#
_entry.id   AF-A0AAX6GIB1-F1
#
_cell.length_a   1.000
_cell.length_b   1.000
_cell.length_c   1.000
_cell.angle_alpha   90.00
_cell.angle_beta   90.00
_cell.angle_gamma   90.00
#
_symmetry.space_group_name_H-M   'P 1'
#
loop_
_entity.id
_entity.type
_entity.pdbx_description
1 polymer ?
#
loop_
_entity_poly.entity_id
_entity_poly.type
_entity_poly.pdbx_seq_one_letter_code
_entity_poly.pdbx_strand_id
1 'polypeptide(L)'
;MGRAAFSCRALFWVLRLVSWVWTQIKAEAHRDADSEPALASYLYSTVLSHPSLDRSLSFHLANKLCSSTLLSTLLYDLFLRSFSTHPTVLSAAVADLLAARHRDPACVSFSHCLLNYKGFLAVQAHRVAHVLWTQSRRPLALALHSRIADVFSVDIHPAARIGKGILLDHATGLVVGETTVIGNNVSILYHVTLGAQERWVEIGTQRSVMEF
;
A
#
# COMPACT_ATOMS: atom_id res chain seq x y z
N MET A 1 17.55 -15.40 19.73
CA MET A 1 17.58 -14.03 20.28
C MET A 1 18.38 -13.15 19.34
N GLY A 2 17.71 -12.28 18.58
CA GLY A 2 18.36 -11.34 17.68
C GLY A 2 17.44 -10.15 17.46
N ARG A 3 17.41 -9.22 18.42
CA ARG A 3 16.75 -7.93 18.21
C ARG A 3 17.65 -7.13 17.28
N ALA A 4 17.21 -6.93 16.03
CA ALA A 4 17.86 -6.04 15.10
C ALA A 4 17.89 -4.63 15.70
N ALA A 5 19.05 -4.20 16.17
CA ALA A 5 19.30 -2.82 16.57
C ALA A 5 19.27 -1.96 15.29
N PHE A 6 18.09 -1.40 14.97
CA PHE A 6 18.01 -0.34 13.98
C PHE A 6 18.87 0.83 14.50
N SER A 7 19.96 1.14 13.78
CA SER A 7 20.83 2.27 14.10
C SER A 7 20.01 3.57 14.15
N CYS A 8 20.21 4.38 15.19
CA CYS A 8 19.51 5.65 15.41
C CYS A 8 19.54 6.58 14.19
N ARG A 9 20.60 6.49 13.36
CA ARG A 9 20.73 7.19 12.09
C ARG A 9 19.71 6.73 11.03
N ALA A 10 19.48 5.43 10.88
CA ALA A 10 18.57 4.89 9.87
C ALA A 10 17.11 5.29 10.15
N LEU A 11 16.69 5.27 11.41
CA LEU A 11 15.35 5.69 11.83
C LEU A 11 15.13 7.20 11.56
N PHE A 12 16.15 8.02 11.82
CA PHE A 12 16.11 9.46 11.55
C PHE A 12 15.92 9.77 10.06
N TRP A 13 16.62 9.07 9.16
CA TRP A 13 16.46 9.23 7.71
C TRP A 13 15.05 8.84 7.24
N VAL A 14 14.50 7.73 7.76
CA VAL A 14 13.15 7.29 7.42
C VAL A 14 12.11 8.33 7.83
N LEU A 15 12.20 8.88 9.04
CA LEU A 15 11.26 9.91 9.52
C LEU A 15 11.34 11.20 8.69
N ARG A 16 12.56 11.63 8.32
CA ARG A 16 12.74 12.77 7.42
C ARG A 16 12.14 12.53 6.04
N LEU A 17 12.35 11.34 5.48
CA LEU A 17 11.82 10.99 4.16
C LEU A 17 10.29 10.96 4.16
N VAL A 18 9.67 10.35 5.19
CA VAL A 18 8.22 10.34 5.37
C VAL A 18 7.67 11.78 5.42
N SER A 19 8.30 12.65 6.22
CA SER A 19 7.89 14.05 6.36
C SER A 19 8.00 14.83 5.05
N TRP A 20 9.09 14.61 4.30
CA TRP A 20 9.29 15.26 3.01
C TRP A 20 8.24 14.81 1.98
N VAL A 21 8.01 13.50 1.82
CA VAL A 21 6.99 12.96 0.91
C VAL A 21 5.60 13.49 1.28
N TRP A 22 5.29 13.51 2.59
CA TRP A 22 4.01 14.05 3.05
C TRP A 22 3.83 15.53 2.71
N THR A 23 4.90 16.33 2.84
CA THR A 23 4.88 17.75 2.47
C THR A 23 4.61 17.93 0.97
N GLN A 24 5.21 17.09 0.12
CA GLN A 24 4.93 17.11 -1.33
C GLN A 24 3.47 16.78 -1.62
N ILE A 25 2.94 15.72 -0.99
CA ILE A 25 1.54 15.30 -1.14
C ILE A 25 0.58 16.42 -0.74
N LYS A 26 0.82 17.11 0.40
CA LYS A 26 -0.02 18.24 0.81
C LYS A 26 0.04 19.40 -0.20
N ALA A 27 1.23 19.73 -0.70
CA ALA A 27 1.38 20.82 -1.66
C ALA A 27 0.71 20.50 -3.01
N GLU A 28 0.81 19.25 -3.47
CA GLU A 28 0.13 18.76 -4.67
C GLU A 28 -1.39 18.78 -4.49
N ALA A 29 -1.90 18.24 -3.38
CA ALA A 29 -3.34 18.24 -3.09
C ALA A 29 -3.92 19.65 -2.93
N HIS A 30 -3.15 20.62 -2.43
CA HIS A 30 -3.58 22.01 -2.36
C HIS A 30 -3.79 22.59 -3.77
N ARG A 31 -2.80 22.42 -4.65
CA ARG A 31 -2.90 22.89 -6.05
C ARG A 31 -4.07 22.24 -6.77
N ASP A 32 -4.25 20.93 -6.59
CA ASP A 32 -5.36 20.20 -7.21
C ASP A 32 -6.71 20.71 -6.70
N ALA A 33 -6.86 20.96 -5.39
CA ALA A 33 -8.08 21.48 -4.79
C ALA A 33 -8.42 22.91 -5.25
N ASP A 34 -7.40 23.75 -5.45
CA ASP A 34 -7.57 25.11 -5.98
C ASP A 34 -7.96 25.08 -7.47
N SER A 35 -7.45 24.10 -8.23
CA SER A 35 -7.69 23.98 -9.67
C SER A 35 -8.99 23.26 -10.05
N GLU A 36 -9.45 22.32 -9.22
CA GLU A 36 -10.63 21.49 -9.48
C GLU A 36 -11.59 21.54 -8.27
N PRO A 37 -12.52 22.52 -8.24
CA PRO A 37 -13.45 22.71 -7.13
C PRO A 37 -14.32 21.49 -6.82
N ALA A 38 -14.64 20.65 -7.81
CA ALA A 38 -15.44 19.45 -7.59
C ALA A 38 -14.73 18.42 -6.69
N LEU A 39 -13.39 18.43 -6.66
CA LEU A 39 -12.58 17.54 -5.84
C LEU A 39 -12.12 18.17 -4.52
N ALA A 40 -12.32 19.48 -4.32
CA ALA A 40 -11.78 20.21 -3.18
C ALA A 40 -12.18 19.59 -1.82
N SER A 41 -13.45 19.25 -1.62
CA SER A 41 -13.92 18.61 -0.37
C SER A 41 -13.34 17.22 -0.16
N TYR A 42 -13.17 16.45 -1.24
CA TYR A 42 -12.56 15.12 -1.20
C TYR A 42 -11.07 15.21 -0.83
N LEU A 43 -10.32 16.11 -1.47
CA LEU A 43 -8.91 16.37 -1.18
C LEU A 43 -8.71 16.93 0.22
N TYR A 44 -9.60 17.80 0.68
CA TYR A 44 -9.54 18.34 2.04
C TYR A 44 -9.75 17.24 3.09
N SER A 45 -10.82 16.46 2.95
CA SER A 45 -11.14 15.38 3.89
C SER A 45 -10.11 14.25 3.87
N THR A 46 -9.52 13.93 2.71
CA THR A 46 -8.60 12.79 2.57
C THR A 46 -7.13 13.16 2.82
N VAL A 47 -6.71 14.40 2.55
CA VAL A 47 -5.31 14.82 2.64
C VAL A 47 -5.13 16.06 3.51
N LEU A 48 -5.74 17.19 3.16
CA LEU A 48 -5.34 18.49 3.71
C LEU A 48 -5.65 18.65 5.21
N SER A 49 -6.74 18.04 5.66
CA SER A 49 -7.17 18.03 7.07
C SER A 49 -6.36 17.10 7.98
N HIS A 50 -5.58 16.17 7.40
CA HIS A 50 -4.77 15.24 8.16
C HIS A 50 -3.40 15.85 8.54
N PRO A 51 -2.86 15.51 9.73
CA PRO A 51 -1.54 15.97 10.14
C PRO A 51 -0.40 15.10 9.58
N SER A 52 -0.68 13.87 9.16
CA SER A 52 0.33 12.88 8.80
C SER A 52 -0.13 11.90 7.72
N LEU A 53 0.84 11.32 7.00
CA LEU A 53 0.62 10.38 5.90
C LEU A 53 -0.13 9.11 6.34
N ASP A 54 0.22 8.54 7.50
CA ASP A 54 -0.42 7.34 8.04
C ASP A 54 -1.91 7.55 8.30
N ARG A 55 -2.31 8.72 8.80
CA ARG A 55 -3.72 9.07 9.02
C ARG A 55 -4.47 9.26 7.71
N SER A 56 -3.87 9.99 6.77
CA SER A 56 -4.45 10.19 5.42
C SER A 56 -4.63 8.85 4.68
N LEU A 57 -3.59 8.01 4.66
CA LEU A 57 -3.62 6.69 4.02
C LEU A 57 -4.64 5.77 4.70
N SER A 58 -4.71 5.77 6.04
CA SER A 58 -5.72 5.01 6.78
C SER A 58 -7.13 5.44 6.43
N PHE A 59 -7.38 6.76 6.39
CA PHE A 59 -8.69 7.32 6.05
C PHE A 59 -9.09 6.95 4.63
N HIS A 60 -8.17 7.07 3.68
CA HIS A 60 -8.44 6.75 2.28
C HIS A 60 -8.72 5.25 2.07
N LEU A 61 -7.87 4.36 2.59
CA LEU A 61 -8.06 2.91 2.50
C LEU A 61 -9.37 2.47 3.16
N ALA A 62 -9.70 3.05 4.31
CA ALA A 62 -10.92 2.75 5.03
C ALA A 62 -12.19 3.11 4.25
N ASN A 63 -12.21 4.27 3.61
CA ASN A 63 -13.34 4.69 2.76
C ASN A 63 -13.41 3.88 1.46
N LYS A 64 -12.28 3.47 0.88
CA LYS A 64 -12.26 2.63 -0.32
C LYS A 64 -12.75 1.21 -0.04
N LEU A 65 -12.37 0.63 1.09
CA LEU A 65 -12.59 -0.80 1.39
C LEU A 65 -13.84 -1.09 2.22
N CYS A 66 -14.57 -0.05 2.65
CA CYS A 66 -15.77 -0.24 3.46
C CYS A 66 -16.86 -1.04 2.73
N SER A 67 -17.77 -1.60 3.53
CA SER A 67 -18.95 -2.31 3.10
C SER A 67 -20.01 -2.25 4.20
N SER A 68 -21.18 -2.83 3.97
CA SER A 68 -22.19 -3.01 5.03
C SER A 68 -21.68 -3.85 6.20
N THR A 69 -20.70 -4.73 5.97
CA THR A 69 -20.06 -5.56 7.01
C THR A 69 -18.90 -4.85 7.70
N LEU A 70 -18.06 -4.15 6.94
CA LEU A 70 -16.85 -3.48 7.43
C LEU A 70 -17.01 -1.96 7.31
N LEU A 71 -17.41 -1.33 8.41
CA LEU A 71 -17.59 0.12 8.46
C LEU A 71 -16.26 0.87 8.24
N SER A 72 -16.32 2.03 7.58
CA SER A 72 -15.13 2.86 7.32
C SER A 72 -14.45 3.32 8.61
N THR A 73 -15.19 3.66 9.66
CA THR A 73 -14.60 4.04 10.96
C THR A 73 -13.84 2.88 11.61
N LEU A 74 -14.36 1.66 11.52
CA LEU A 74 -13.68 0.46 12.01
C LEU A 74 -12.38 0.20 11.22
N LEU A 75 -12.45 0.28 9.89
CA LEU A 75 -11.27 0.09 9.04
C LEU A 75 -10.24 1.18 9.26
N TYR A 76 -10.66 2.43 9.47
CA TYR A 76 -9.76 3.54 9.76
C TYR A 76 -8.93 3.26 11.03
N ASP A 77 -9.59 2.86 12.12
CA ASP A 77 -8.92 2.48 13.36
C ASP A 77 -7.98 1.29 13.16
N LEU A 78 -8.39 0.29 12.38
CA LEU A 78 -7.58 -0.90 12.06
C LEU A 78 -6.29 -0.51 11.32
N PHE A 79 -6.40 0.29 10.27
CA PHE A 79 -5.26 0.75 9.48
C PHE A 79 -4.35 1.65 10.31
N LEU A 80 -4.91 2.63 11.01
CA LEU A 80 -4.13 3.58 11.79
C LEU A 80 -3.34 2.89 12.90
N ARG A 81 -3.97 1.96 13.62
CA ARG A 81 -3.27 1.15 14.63
C ARG A 81 -2.16 0.31 14.01
N SER A 82 -2.40 -0.28 12.84
CA SER A 82 -1.39 -1.11 12.16
C SER A 82 -0.17 -0.29 11.74
N PHE A 83 -0.36 0.88 11.13
CA PHE A 83 0.75 1.78 10.78
C PHE A 83 1.49 2.32 12.00
N SER A 84 0.77 2.63 13.08
CA SER A 84 1.36 3.15 14.32
C SER A 84 2.19 2.09 15.07
N THR A 85 1.74 0.83 15.06
CA THR A 85 2.40 -0.27 15.78
C THR A 85 3.48 -0.97 14.96
N HIS A 86 3.43 -0.85 13.64
CA HIS A 86 4.41 -1.46 12.72
C HIS A 86 5.02 -0.39 11.80
N PRO A 87 6.03 0.36 12.29
CA PRO A 87 6.68 1.42 11.50
C PRO A 87 7.25 0.95 10.16
N THR A 88 7.59 -0.33 10.06
CA THR A 88 8.06 -0.96 8.82
C THR A 88 7.02 -0.88 7.70
N VAL A 89 5.73 -0.97 8.01
CA VAL A 89 4.64 -0.88 7.04
C VAL A 89 4.55 0.53 6.45
N LEU A 90 4.60 1.56 7.28
CA LEU A 90 4.59 2.95 6.80
C LEU A 90 5.86 3.26 5.98
N SER A 91 7.02 2.75 6.41
CA SER A 91 8.26 2.91 5.64
C SER A 91 8.20 2.21 4.27
N ALA A 92 7.45 1.10 4.16
CA ALA A 92 7.23 0.41 2.91
C ALA A 92 6.29 1.21 2.00
N ALA A 93 5.23 1.81 2.54
CA ALA A 93 4.35 2.70 1.79
C ALA A 93 5.11 3.88 1.15
N VAL A 94 6.03 4.49 1.89
CA VAL A 94 6.88 5.57 1.34
C VAL A 94 7.82 5.05 0.24
N ALA A 95 8.40 3.86 0.42
CA ALA A 95 9.22 3.25 -0.63
C ALA A 95 8.40 2.92 -1.89
N ASP A 96 7.15 2.47 -1.73
CA ASP A 96 6.24 2.16 -2.84
C ASP A 96 5.80 3.45 -3.58
N LEU A 97 5.54 4.55 -2.87
CA LEU A 97 5.29 5.87 -3.47
C LEU A 97 6.48 6.36 -4.30
N LEU A 98 7.70 6.23 -3.77
CA LEU A 98 8.93 6.58 -4.49
C LEU A 98 9.13 5.69 -5.72
N ALA A 99 8.84 4.40 -5.59
CA ALA A 99 8.95 3.45 -6.68
C ALA A 99 7.98 3.78 -7.82
N ALA A 100 6.74 4.19 -7.52
CA ALA A 100 5.80 4.69 -8.52
C ALA A 100 6.33 5.98 -9.17
N ARG A 101 6.70 6.99 -8.38
CA ARG A 101 7.18 8.28 -8.89
C ARG A 101 8.40 8.19 -9.80
N HIS A 102 9.28 7.22 -9.54
CA HIS A 102 10.52 7.02 -10.29
C HIS A 102 10.37 6.09 -11.50
N ARG A 103 9.52 5.06 -11.40
CA ARG A 103 9.50 3.97 -12.40
C ARG A 103 8.29 3.99 -13.31
N ASP A 104 7.22 4.70 -12.94
CA ASP A 104 6.07 4.91 -13.80
C ASP A 104 6.12 6.32 -14.43
N PRO A 105 6.32 6.44 -15.76
CA PRO A 105 6.28 7.72 -16.46
C PRO A 105 4.96 8.48 -16.32
N ALA A 106 3.83 7.79 -16.10
CA ALA A 106 2.52 8.41 -15.90
C ALA A 106 2.33 8.96 -14.48
N CYS A 107 3.15 8.52 -13.52
CA CYS A 107 3.09 8.97 -12.14
C CYS A 107 3.77 10.34 -11.96
N VAL A 108 3.04 11.40 -12.29
CA VAL A 108 3.55 12.78 -12.21
C VAL A 108 3.68 13.33 -10.79
N SER A 109 2.92 12.82 -9.83
CA SER A 109 2.83 13.34 -8.45
C SER A 109 2.70 12.22 -7.41
N PHE A 110 3.07 12.51 -6.16
CA PHE A 110 2.87 11.57 -5.06
C PHE A 110 1.41 11.49 -4.62
N SER A 111 0.69 12.62 -4.66
CA SER A 111 -0.73 12.70 -4.31
C SER A 111 -1.58 11.83 -5.24
N HIS A 112 -1.32 11.82 -6.55
CA HIS A 112 -2.08 10.99 -7.50
C HIS A 112 -1.82 9.51 -7.29
N CYS A 113 -0.60 9.11 -6.95
CA CYS A 113 -0.32 7.74 -6.54
C CYS A 113 -1.07 7.37 -5.26
N LEU A 114 -0.99 8.19 -4.21
CA LEU A 114 -1.73 7.98 -2.96
C LEU A 114 -3.24 7.84 -3.19
N LEU A 115 -3.83 8.69 -4.03
CA LEU A 115 -5.28 8.79 -4.17
C LEU A 115 -5.87 7.80 -5.19
N ASN A 116 -5.17 7.57 -6.30
CA ASN A 116 -5.75 6.96 -7.49
C ASN A 116 -5.10 5.62 -7.89
N TYR A 117 -3.89 5.31 -7.42
CA TYR A 117 -3.21 4.08 -7.85
C TYR A 117 -3.72 2.88 -7.06
N LYS A 118 -4.65 2.13 -7.65
CA LYS A 118 -5.22 0.93 -7.04
C LYS A 118 -4.17 -0.12 -6.68
N GLY A 119 -3.11 -0.25 -7.48
CA GLY A 119 -1.99 -1.14 -7.20
C GLY A 119 -1.24 -0.76 -5.92
N PHE A 120 -0.93 0.53 -5.77
CA PHE A 120 -0.33 1.06 -4.54
C PHE A 120 -1.23 0.80 -3.33
N LEU A 121 -2.52 1.16 -3.43
CA LEU A 121 -3.50 0.99 -2.35
C LEU A 121 -3.68 -0.47 -1.94
N ALA A 122 -3.77 -1.38 -2.92
CA ALA A 122 -3.89 -2.81 -2.68
C ALA A 122 -2.68 -3.38 -1.91
N VAL A 123 -1.45 -2.99 -2.28
CA VAL A 123 -0.24 -3.41 -1.54
C VAL A 123 -0.28 -2.92 -0.10
N GLN A 124 -0.66 -1.66 0.15
CA GLN A 124 -0.71 -1.14 1.52
C GLN A 124 -1.78 -1.85 2.36
N ALA A 125 -2.96 -2.09 1.79
CA ALA A 125 -4.02 -2.84 2.44
C ALA A 125 -3.63 -4.30 2.72
N HIS A 126 -2.95 -4.95 1.76
CA HIS A 126 -2.41 -6.29 1.94
C HIS A 126 -1.43 -6.34 3.11
N ARG A 127 -0.51 -5.36 3.26
CA ARG A 127 0.44 -5.37 4.39
C ARG A 127 -0.28 -5.38 5.74
N VAL A 128 -1.41 -4.68 5.85
CA VAL A 128 -2.25 -4.74 7.06
C VAL A 128 -2.96 -6.08 7.19
N ALA A 129 -3.49 -6.66 6.10
CA ALA A 129 -4.02 -8.02 6.12
C ALA A 129 -2.96 -9.05 6.58
N HIS A 130 -1.71 -8.91 6.14
CA HIS A 130 -0.58 -9.74 6.54
C HIS A 130 -0.24 -9.59 8.04
N VAL A 131 -0.25 -8.35 8.56
CA VAL A 131 -0.10 -8.11 10.01
C VAL A 131 -1.21 -8.81 10.79
N LEU A 132 -2.46 -8.72 10.34
CA LEU A 132 -3.57 -9.43 10.99
C LEU A 132 -3.42 -10.95 10.93
N TRP A 133 -2.97 -11.47 9.79
CA TRP A 133 -2.70 -12.89 9.60
C TRP A 133 -1.65 -13.41 10.58
N THR A 134 -0.54 -12.70 10.72
CA THR A 134 0.56 -13.03 11.64
C THR A 134 0.18 -12.89 13.12
N GLN A 135 -0.83 -12.07 13.43
CA GLN A 135 -1.42 -11.95 14.77
C GLN A 135 -2.53 -12.99 15.03
N SER A 136 -2.65 -14.03 14.20
CA SER A 136 -3.69 -15.05 14.27
C SER A 136 -5.12 -14.51 14.12
N ARG A 137 -5.31 -13.27 13.64
CA ARG A 137 -6.62 -12.68 13.33
C ARG A 137 -7.06 -13.05 11.90
N ARG A 138 -6.92 -14.32 11.54
CA ARG A 138 -7.11 -14.83 10.17
C ARG A 138 -8.47 -14.52 9.56
N PRO A 139 -9.62 -14.65 10.28
CA PRO A 139 -10.92 -14.32 9.70
C PRO A 139 -11.01 -12.86 9.23
N LEU A 140 -10.44 -11.92 9.99
CA LEU A 140 -10.44 -10.51 9.60
C LEU A 140 -9.44 -10.24 8.47
N ALA A 141 -8.29 -10.92 8.46
CA ALA A 141 -7.33 -10.82 7.37
C ALA A 141 -7.96 -11.27 6.03
N LEU A 142 -8.71 -12.37 6.04
CA LEU A 142 -9.43 -12.89 4.87
C LEU A 142 -10.60 -11.98 4.46
N ALA A 143 -11.35 -11.43 5.43
CA ALA A 143 -12.41 -10.46 5.13
C ALA A 143 -11.83 -9.19 4.47
N LEU A 144 -10.71 -8.69 4.96
CA LEU A 144 -10.02 -7.55 4.36
C LEU A 144 -9.47 -7.90 2.97
N HIS A 145 -8.86 -9.07 2.81
CA HIS A 145 -8.39 -9.58 1.52
C HIS A 145 -9.48 -9.65 0.46
N SER A 146 -10.66 -10.17 0.80
CA SER A 146 -11.82 -10.16 -0.10
C SER A 146 -12.20 -8.74 -0.53
N ARG A 147 -12.21 -7.75 0.38
CA ARG A 147 -12.46 -6.34 0.01
C ARG A 147 -11.40 -5.77 -0.93
N ILE A 148 -10.12 -6.13 -0.72
CA ILE A 148 -9.03 -5.70 -1.61
C ILE A 148 -9.24 -6.27 -3.02
N ALA A 149 -9.58 -7.55 -3.12
CA ALA A 149 -9.88 -8.20 -4.39
C ALA A 149 -11.07 -7.53 -5.10
N ASP A 150 -12.17 -7.27 -4.37
CA ASP A 150 -13.37 -6.64 -4.94
C ASP A 150 -13.11 -5.22 -5.45
N VAL A 151 -12.44 -4.39 -4.64
CA VAL A 151 -12.32 -2.94 -4.89
C VAL A 151 -11.16 -2.60 -5.83
N PHE A 152 -10.05 -3.33 -5.74
CA PHE A 152 -8.85 -3.03 -6.51
C PHE A 152 -8.56 -4.04 -7.62
N SER A 153 -9.32 -5.14 -7.69
CA SER A 153 -9.07 -6.25 -8.62
C SER A 153 -7.68 -6.85 -8.45
N VAL A 154 -7.22 -6.93 -7.19
CA VAL A 154 -5.91 -7.45 -6.78
C VAL A 154 -6.13 -8.50 -5.70
N ASP A 155 -5.84 -9.75 -6.00
CA ASP A 155 -5.96 -10.87 -5.10
C ASP A 155 -4.57 -11.26 -4.59
N ILE A 156 -4.26 -10.91 -3.35
CA ILE A 156 -2.99 -11.28 -2.72
C ILE A 156 -3.31 -11.94 -1.39
N HIS A 157 -3.06 -13.26 -1.29
CA HIS A 157 -3.34 -14.00 -0.08
C HIS A 157 -2.61 -13.39 1.13
N PRO A 158 -3.27 -13.19 2.30
CA PRO A 158 -2.66 -12.51 3.45
C PRO A 158 -1.34 -13.10 3.97
N ALA A 159 -1.08 -14.38 3.74
CA ALA A 159 0.19 -15.01 4.14
C ALA A 159 1.36 -14.71 3.17
N ALA A 160 1.08 -14.23 1.96
CA ALA A 160 2.11 -13.87 0.99
C ALA A 160 3.03 -12.80 1.58
N ARG A 161 4.33 -12.91 1.30
CA ARG A 161 5.34 -11.99 1.84
C ARG A 161 5.78 -11.05 0.74
N ILE A 162 5.53 -9.76 0.93
CA ILE A 162 5.85 -8.73 -0.05
C ILE A 162 6.85 -7.74 0.55
N GLY A 163 7.98 -7.57 -0.15
CA GLY A 163 9.00 -6.56 0.13
C GLY A 163 8.49 -5.13 -0.07
N LYS A 164 9.39 -4.14 -0.18
CA LYS A 164 9.06 -2.72 -0.35
C LYS A 164 9.64 -2.15 -1.64
N GLY A 165 9.18 -0.98 -2.07
CA GLY A 165 9.49 -0.43 -3.38
C GLY A 165 8.76 -1.18 -4.48
N ILE A 166 7.53 -1.62 -4.23
CA ILE A 166 6.71 -2.36 -5.18
C ILE A 166 6.00 -1.38 -6.10
N LEU A 167 6.00 -1.67 -7.40
CA LEU A 167 5.14 -1.02 -8.38
C LEU A 167 4.22 -2.07 -8.97
N LEU A 168 2.92 -1.93 -8.75
CA LEU A 168 1.90 -2.70 -9.46
C LEU A 168 1.30 -1.79 -10.53
N ASP A 169 1.77 -1.93 -11.76
CA ASP A 169 1.32 -1.13 -12.89
C ASP A 169 0.09 -1.78 -13.53
N HIS A 170 -0.98 -1.00 -13.68
CA HIS A 170 -2.28 -1.47 -14.16
C HIS A 170 -2.83 -2.73 -13.44
N ALA A 171 -2.56 -2.88 -12.14
CA ALA A 171 -2.72 -4.05 -11.24
C ALA A 171 -3.95 -5.00 -11.35
N THR A 172 -4.94 -4.70 -12.19
CA THR A 172 -6.09 -5.55 -12.50
C THR A 172 -5.69 -6.99 -12.77
N GLY A 173 -6.40 -7.93 -12.13
CA GLY A 173 -6.25 -9.36 -12.37
C GLY A 173 -4.97 -9.96 -11.78
N LEU A 174 -4.24 -9.23 -10.93
CA LEU A 174 -3.12 -9.78 -10.20
C LEU A 174 -3.62 -10.83 -9.19
N VAL A 175 -3.04 -12.03 -9.24
CA VAL A 175 -3.27 -13.10 -8.27
C VAL A 175 -1.94 -13.52 -7.64
N VAL A 176 -1.84 -13.56 -6.31
CA VAL A 176 -0.64 -13.95 -5.57
C VAL A 176 -1.01 -14.95 -4.48
N GLY A 177 -0.49 -16.17 -4.61
CA GLY A 177 -0.79 -17.29 -3.73
C GLY A 177 -0.18 -17.20 -2.33
N GLU A 178 -0.68 -18.06 -1.44
CA GLU A 178 -0.36 -18.08 -0.01
C GLU A 178 1.14 -18.14 0.31
N THR A 179 1.88 -18.92 -0.46
CA THR A 179 3.30 -19.22 -0.20
C THR A 179 4.27 -18.27 -0.91
N THR A 180 3.75 -17.34 -1.71
CA THR A 180 4.56 -16.50 -2.59
C THR A 180 5.41 -15.49 -1.79
N VAL A 181 6.64 -15.31 -2.25
CA VAL A 181 7.58 -14.30 -1.73
C VAL A 181 7.99 -13.36 -2.84
N ILE A 182 7.64 -12.09 -2.68
CA ILE A 182 8.02 -11.00 -3.59
C ILE A 182 9.10 -10.17 -2.89
N GLY A 183 10.26 -10.04 -3.54
CA GLY A 183 11.37 -9.24 -3.03
C GLY A 183 11.11 -7.74 -2.98
N ASN A 184 12.15 -6.96 -2.67
CA ASN A 184 12.09 -5.50 -2.74
C ASN A 184 12.21 -5.02 -4.19
N ASN A 185 11.79 -3.79 -4.49
CA ASN A 185 12.01 -3.13 -5.79
C ASN A 185 11.49 -3.91 -7.01
N VAL A 186 10.45 -4.72 -6.82
CA VAL A 186 9.81 -5.48 -7.90
C VAL A 186 8.77 -4.59 -8.60
N SER A 187 8.65 -4.74 -9.92
CA SER A 187 7.56 -4.19 -10.72
C SER A 187 6.75 -5.34 -11.30
N ILE A 188 5.43 -5.27 -11.20
CA ILE A 188 4.49 -6.29 -11.70
C ILE A 188 3.45 -5.56 -12.54
N LEU A 189 3.15 -6.11 -13.73
CA LEU A 189 2.16 -5.57 -14.66
C LEU A 189 0.76 -6.20 -14.42
N TYR A 190 -0.19 -5.87 -15.29
CA TYR A 190 -1.55 -6.42 -15.26
C TYR A 190 -1.60 -7.92 -15.57
N HIS A 191 -2.63 -8.62 -15.07
CA HIS A 191 -2.92 -10.04 -15.33
C HIS A 191 -1.82 -11.05 -14.93
N VAL A 192 -0.87 -10.66 -14.09
CA VAL A 192 0.14 -11.60 -13.58
C VAL A 192 -0.45 -12.54 -12.53
N THR A 193 -0.13 -13.83 -12.62
CA THR A 193 -0.48 -14.82 -11.60
C THR A 193 0.80 -15.42 -10.99
N LEU A 194 1.00 -15.18 -9.70
CA LEU A 194 2.09 -15.72 -8.88
C LEU A 194 1.52 -16.73 -7.90
N GLY A 195 1.08 -17.86 -8.45
CA GLY A 195 0.49 -18.96 -7.71
C GLY A 195 0.98 -20.27 -8.28
N ALA A 196 0.97 -21.30 -7.45
CA ALA A 196 1.39 -22.62 -7.84
C ALA A 196 0.17 -23.49 -8.08
N GLN A 197 0.19 -24.27 -9.16
CA GLN A 197 -0.60 -25.50 -9.22
C GLN A 197 0.09 -26.63 -8.44
N GLU A 198 1.37 -26.51 -8.04
CA GLU A 198 2.03 -27.37 -7.01
C GLU A 198 3.50 -27.05 -6.59
N ARG A 199 4.19 -25.97 -7.04
CA ARG A 199 5.55 -25.60 -6.56
C ARG A 199 5.83 -24.09 -6.42
N TRP A 200 6.71 -23.74 -5.45
CA TRP A 200 7.17 -22.39 -5.04
C TRP A 200 7.70 -21.50 -6.19
N VAL A 201 7.40 -20.20 -6.14
CA VAL A 201 7.97 -19.16 -7.03
C VAL A 201 8.62 -18.07 -6.18
N GLU A 202 9.94 -17.86 -6.34
CA GLU A 202 10.67 -16.71 -5.79
C GLU A 202 10.96 -15.71 -6.92
N ILE A 203 10.61 -14.43 -6.71
CA ILE A 203 10.94 -13.35 -7.66
C ILE A 203 11.98 -12.42 -7.03
N GLY A 204 13.19 -12.45 -7.60
CA GLY A 204 14.32 -11.60 -7.25
C GLY A 204 14.36 -10.27 -8.00
N THR A 205 15.17 -9.34 -7.51
CA THR A 205 15.37 -7.99 -8.09
C THR A 205 16.06 -8.00 -9.45
N GLN A 206 15.29 -8.13 -10.53
CA GLN A 206 15.49 -7.49 -11.84
C GLN A 206 14.39 -7.96 -12.80
N ARG A 207 13.92 -7.06 -13.67
CA ARG A 207 12.91 -7.27 -14.74
C ARG A 207 12.69 -8.73 -15.13
N SER A 208 11.72 -9.39 -14.52
CA SER A 208 11.19 -10.64 -15.02
C SER A 208 9.69 -10.44 -15.18
N VAL A 209 9.32 -10.07 -16.41
CA VAL A 209 7.96 -10.23 -16.92
C VAL A 209 7.77 -11.74 -17.08
N MET A 210 6.99 -12.36 -16.19
CA MET A 210 6.44 -13.69 -16.46
C MET A 210 5.02 -13.47 -16.98
N GLU A 211 4.90 -13.42 -18.30
CA GLU A 211 3.66 -13.74 -19.00
C GLU A 211 3.59 -15.27 -19.08
N PHE A 212 2.48 -15.85 -18.65
CA PHE A 212 2.11 -17.24 -18.95
C PHE A 212 1.13 -17.24 -20.12
#